data_AF-A0A9P8RQM0-F1
#
_entry.id   AF-A0A9P8RQM0-F1
#
_cell.length_a   1.000
_cell.length_b   1.000
_cell.length_c   1.000
_cell.angle_alpha   90.00
_cell.angle_beta   90.00
_cell.angle_gamma   90.00
#
_symmetry.space_group_name_H-M   'P 1'
#
loop_
_entity.id
_entity.type
_entity.pdbx_description
1 polymer ?
#
loop_
_entity_poly.entity_id
_entity_poly.type
_entity_poly.pdbx_seq_one_letter_code
_entity_poly.pdbx_strand_id
1 'polypeptide(L)'
;MSDDDDFMQDSDQEEYDFEYEDDDDENTADVDIENKYYNAKQVKATSPEEAVEEFLGVPALEQQKGDWGFKGLKQAIKLEFKLKKYDKAVEHYRELLTYVKSAVTRNYSEKSITNMLDYIEKESDDASAMKCMEEFYSQTLDSFQSTNNERLWLKTNIKLARLWLDRKDYGQLTKKVRELHKACQKEDGTDDPTKGTYSLEVYALEIQMYAETRNNKRLKSSFCSASSKDYGHYKRVWRQNAHERR
;
A
#
# COMPACT_ATOMS: atom_id res chain seq x y z
N MET A 1 -41.16 34.01 16.06
CA MET A 1 -40.46 34.15 14.77
C MET A 1 -38.99 34.38 15.11
N SER A 2 -38.02 33.49 14.90
CA SER A 2 -37.97 32.07 14.56
C SER A 2 -36.65 31.61 15.19
N ASP A 3 -36.66 30.57 16.03
CA ASP A 3 -35.45 29.85 16.44
C ASP A 3 -34.96 29.07 15.22
N ASP A 4 -33.70 29.27 14.83
CA ASP A 4 -33.12 28.68 13.62
C ASP A 4 -31.75 28.07 13.94
N ASP A 5 -31.62 26.80 13.54
CA ASP A 5 -30.41 26.00 13.41
C ASP A 5 -29.56 25.69 14.64
N ASP A 6 -30.05 24.74 15.44
CA ASP A 6 -29.22 23.89 16.31
C ASP A 6 -29.53 22.41 16.05
N PHE A 7 -29.31 21.96 14.81
CA PHE A 7 -29.36 20.54 14.41
C PHE A 7 -28.02 20.11 13.80
N MET A 8 -26.99 20.05 14.65
CA MET A 8 -25.75 19.33 14.37
C MET A 8 -26.05 17.82 14.39
N GLN A 9 -26.48 17.30 13.24
CA GLN A 9 -26.63 15.87 13.04
C GLN A 9 -25.23 15.28 12.83
N ASP A 10 -24.68 14.72 13.92
CA ASP A 10 -23.62 13.71 13.89
C ASP A 10 -23.96 12.71 12.79
N SER A 11 -23.30 12.87 11.66
CA SER A 11 -23.34 11.91 10.57
C SER A 11 -22.04 11.16 10.69
N ASP A 12 -22.10 10.09 11.48
CA ASP A 12 -21.16 8.98 11.45
C ASP A 12 -20.71 8.78 10.01
N GLN A 13 -19.46 9.15 9.75
CA GLN A 13 -18.80 8.89 8.49
C GLN A 13 -18.44 7.40 8.52
N GLU A 14 -19.48 6.56 8.47
CA GLU A 14 -19.39 5.20 7.99
C GLU A 14 -18.92 5.33 6.54
N GLU A 15 -17.59 5.33 6.40
CA GLU A 15 -16.87 5.14 5.16
C GLU A 15 -17.28 3.76 4.66
N TYR A 16 -18.46 3.72 4.04
CA TYR A 16 -19.05 2.57 3.37
C TYR A 16 -18.08 2.24 2.24
N ASP A 17 -17.10 1.39 2.57
CA ASP A 17 -16.11 0.83 1.67
C ASP A 17 -16.89 -0.01 0.66
N PHE A 18 -17.39 0.67 -0.38
CA PHE A 18 -17.93 0.06 -1.57
C PHE A 18 -16.73 -0.64 -2.24
N GLU A 19 -16.43 -1.86 -1.77
CA GLU A 19 -15.67 -2.83 -2.55
C GLU A 19 -16.50 -3.09 -3.81
N TYR A 20 -16.39 -2.19 -4.79
CA TYR A 20 -16.64 -2.55 -6.18
C TYR A 20 -15.62 -3.64 -6.48
N GLU A 21 -16.02 -4.89 -6.25
CA GLU A 21 -15.44 -6.02 -6.96
C GLU A 21 -15.59 -5.64 -8.44
N ASP A 22 -14.49 -5.16 -9.06
CA ASP A 22 -14.39 -4.96 -10.50
C ASP A 22 -14.78 -6.31 -11.14
N ASP A 23 -16.06 -6.40 -11.54
CA ASP A 23 -16.72 -7.52 -12.23
C ASP A 23 -16.37 -7.51 -13.73
N ASP A 24 -15.20 -6.96 -14.08
CA ASP A 24 -14.72 -6.88 -15.45
C ASP A 24 -13.68 -7.99 -15.69
N ASP A 25 -14.17 -9.19 -15.96
CA ASP A 25 -13.67 -10.05 -17.05
C ASP A 25 -14.53 -11.35 -17.13
N GLU A 26 -15.48 -11.37 -18.06
CA GLU A 26 -16.24 -12.56 -18.48
C GLU A 26 -15.31 -13.52 -19.25
N ASN A 27 -14.69 -14.48 -18.56
CA ASN A 27 -14.14 -15.67 -19.21
C ASN A 27 -15.01 -16.89 -18.88
N THR A 28 -15.89 -17.22 -19.83
CA THR A 28 -16.95 -18.26 -19.75
C THR A 28 -16.44 -19.71 -19.83
N ALA A 29 -15.15 -19.96 -19.51
CA ALA A 29 -14.50 -21.24 -19.77
C ALA A 29 -14.30 -22.15 -18.53
N ASP A 30 -14.63 -21.71 -17.31
CA ASP A 30 -14.29 -22.45 -16.08
C ASP A 30 -15.42 -22.46 -15.04
N VAL A 31 -16.60 -22.92 -15.46
CA VAL A 31 -17.81 -23.03 -14.61
C VAL A 31 -17.54 -23.81 -13.31
N ASP A 32 -16.69 -24.83 -13.33
CA ASP A 32 -16.36 -25.62 -12.14
C ASP A 32 -15.49 -24.85 -11.13
N ILE A 33 -14.58 -24.01 -11.62
CA ILE A 33 -13.70 -23.17 -10.79
C ILE A 33 -14.51 -22.02 -10.18
N GLU A 34 -15.38 -21.41 -10.97
CA GLU A 34 -16.30 -20.36 -10.55
C GLU A 34 -17.25 -20.87 -9.45
N ASN A 35 -17.87 -22.04 -9.64
CA ASN A 35 -18.72 -22.68 -8.65
C ASN A 35 -17.99 -22.90 -7.33
N LYS A 36 -16.73 -23.34 -7.38
CA LYS A 36 -15.91 -23.55 -6.18
C LYS A 36 -15.60 -22.24 -5.46
N TYR A 37 -15.27 -21.18 -6.21
CA TYR A 37 -15.02 -19.86 -5.63
C TYR A 37 -16.26 -19.27 -4.93
N TYR A 38 -17.44 -19.37 -5.54
CA TYR A 38 -18.67 -18.89 -4.91
C TYR A 38 -19.10 -19.74 -3.70
N ASN A 39 -18.84 -21.05 -3.73
CA ASN A 39 -19.03 -21.91 -2.56
C ASN A 39 -18.13 -21.44 -1.40
N ALA A 40 -16.84 -21.23 -1.66
CA ALA A 40 -15.90 -20.69 -0.67
C ALA A 40 -16.37 -19.35 -0.06
N LYS A 41 -16.96 -18.46 -0.88
CA LYS A 41 -17.58 -17.21 -0.41
C LYS A 41 -18.76 -17.43 0.53
N GLN A 42 -19.59 -18.44 0.31
CA GLN A 42 -20.69 -18.75 1.22
C GLN A 42 -20.17 -19.33 2.54
N VAL A 43 -19.20 -20.25 2.45
CA VAL A 43 -18.59 -20.90 3.61
C VAL A 43 -17.84 -19.90 4.49
N LYS A 44 -17.29 -18.81 3.94
CA LYS A 44 -16.64 -17.72 4.68
C LYS A 44 -17.48 -17.17 5.83
N ALA A 45 -18.81 -17.12 5.69
CA ALA A 45 -19.71 -16.63 6.74
C ALA A 45 -19.90 -17.62 7.90
N THR A 46 -19.70 -18.92 7.66
CA THR A 46 -19.94 -20.00 8.62
C THR A 46 -18.64 -20.53 9.21
N SER A 47 -17.66 -20.82 8.36
CA SER A 47 -16.38 -21.45 8.69
C SER A 47 -15.23 -20.74 7.94
N PRO A 48 -14.61 -19.70 8.52
CA PRO A 48 -13.55 -18.95 7.83
C PRO A 48 -12.29 -19.80 7.57
N GLU A 49 -12.03 -20.84 8.37
CA GLU A 49 -10.89 -21.72 8.15
C GLU A 49 -11.08 -22.66 6.95
N GLU A 50 -12.26 -23.27 6.83
CA GLU A 50 -12.63 -24.12 5.68
C GLU A 50 -12.69 -23.31 4.39
N ALA A 51 -13.19 -22.06 4.47
CA ALA A 51 -13.21 -21.16 3.33
C ALA A 51 -11.80 -20.87 2.79
N VAL A 52 -10.78 -20.75 3.65
CA VAL A 52 -9.39 -20.58 3.21
C VAL A 52 -8.92 -21.79 2.40
N GLU A 53 -9.19 -23.00 2.87
CA GLU A 53 -8.81 -24.22 2.13
C GLU A 53 -9.52 -24.31 0.78
N GLU A 54 -10.81 -23.96 0.73
CA GLU A 54 -11.56 -23.91 -0.52
C GLU A 54 -11.00 -22.86 -1.50
N PHE A 55 -10.66 -21.65 -1.02
CA PHE A 55 -10.04 -20.61 -1.84
C PHE A 55 -8.65 -21.00 -2.34
N LEU A 56 -7.83 -21.67 -1.52
CA LEU A 56 -6.51 -22.19 -1.93
C LEU A 56 -6.65 -23.38 -2.89
N GLY A 57 -7.78 -24.09 -2.83
CA GLY A 57 -8.13 -25.16 -3.74
C GLY A 57 -8.58 -24.68 -5.13
N VAL A 58 -8.76 -23.37 -5.35
CA VAL A 58 -9.09 -22.78 -6.66
C VAL A 58 -7.86 -22.72 -7.59
N PRO A 59 -6.72 -22.11 -7.17
CA PRO A 59 -5.45 -22.17 -7.93
C PRO A 59 -5.03 -23.57 -8.38
N ALA A 60 -5.27 -24.59 -7.55
CA ALA A 60 -4.88 -25.97 -7.85
C ALA A 60 -5.71 -26.63 -8.97
N LEU A 61 -6.88 -26.09 -9.29
CA LEU A 61 -7.74 -26.57 -10.38
C LEU A 61 -7.39 -25.92 -11.72
N GLU A 62 -6.75 -24.75 -11.70
CA GLU A 62 -6.29 -24.07 -12.88
C GLU A 62 -5.03 -24.75 -13.45
N GLN A 63 -5.08 -25.23 -14.70
CA GLN A 63 -3.90 -25.80 -15.37
C GLN A 63 -2.82 -24.75 -15.67
N GLN A 64 -3.23 -23.49 -15.85
CA GLN A 64 -2.37 -22.33 -16.01
C GLN A 64 -2.88 -21.24 -15.10
N LYS A 65 -1.97 -20.48 -14.48
CA LYS A 65 -2.30 -19.36 -13.61
C LYS A 65 -3.27 -18.41 -14.31
N GLY A 66 -4.49 -18.33 -13.79
CA GLY A 66 -5.56 -17.51 -14.31
C GLY A 66 -6.09 -16.52 -13.28
N ASP A 67 -7.18 -15.84 -13.66
CA ASP A 67 -7.80 -14.81 -12.84
C ASP A 67 -8.52 -15.39 -11.62
N TRP A 68 -9.07 -16.62 -11.72
CA TRP A 68 -9.76 -17.26 -10.61
C TRP A 68 -8.79 -17.67 -9.51
N GLY A 69 -7.63 -18.22 -9.86
CA GLY A 69 -6.56 -18.51 -8.90
C GLY A 69 -6.09 -17.24 -8.19
N PHE A 70 -5.96 -16.13 -8.92
CA PHE A 70 -5.61 -14.85 -8.33
C PHE A 70 -6.69 -14.31 -7.36
N LYS A 71 -7.97 -14.37 -7.76
CA LYS A 71 -9.11 -13.98 -6.92
C LYS A 71 -9.20 -14.85 -5.66
N GLY A 72 -9.00 -16.16 -5.80
CA GLY A 72 -8.97 -17.12 -4.69
C GLY A 72 -7.87 -16.82 -3.68
N LEU A 73 -6.62 -16.70 -4.14
CA LEU A 73 -5.48 -16.34 -3.28
C LEU A 73 -5.71 -15.02 -2.55
N LYS A 74 -6.25 -14.01 -3.23
CA LYS A 74 -6.57 -12.70 -2.62
C LYS A 74 -7.55 -12.83 -1.44
N GLN A 75 -8.60 -13.64 -1.58
CA GLN A 75 -9.57 -13.85 -0.50
C GLN A 75 -9.00 -14.72 0.61
N ALA A 76 -8.22 -15.75 0.29
CA ALA A 76 -7.53 -16.59 1.26
C ALA A 76 -6.61 -15.74 2.16
N ILE A 77 -5.77 -14.89 1.57
CA ILE A 77 -4.85 -14.02 2.32
C ILE A 77 -5.60 -13.06 3.25
N LYS A 78 -6.70 -12.43 2.79
CA LYS A 78 -7.54 -11.56 3.64
C LYS A 78 -8.10 -12.32 4.84
N LEU A 79 -8.54 -13.56 4.64
CA LEU A 79 -9.07 -14.41 5.71
C LEU A 79 -7.98 -14.88 6.68
N GLU A 80 -6.83 -15.31 6.17
CA GLU A 80 -5.71 -15.73 7.00
C GLU A 80 -5.19 -14.58 7.86
N PHE A 81 -5.16 -13.37 7.32
CA PHE A 81 -4.81 -12.17 8.08
C PHE A 81 -5.80 -11.92 9.23
N LYS A 82 -7.11 -12.00 8.95
CA LYS A 82 -8.17 -11.92 9.98
C LYS A 82 -8.06 -13.00 11.06
N LEU A 83 -7.66 -14.21 10.66
CA LEU A 83 -7.44 -15.34 11.57
C LEU A 83 -6.09 -15.27 12.31
N LYS A 84 -5.32 -14.20 12.13
CA LYS A 84 -3.96 -14.01 12.69
C LYS A 84 -2.96 -15.09 12.27
N LYS A 85 -3.20 -15.78 11.15
CA LYS A 85 -2.31 -16.77 10.54
C LYS A 85 -1.30 -16.07 9.62
N TYR A 86 -0.51 -15.16 10.22
CA TYR A 86 0.38 -14.28 9.47
C TYR A 86 1.42 -15.02 8.62
N ASP A 87 2.03 -16.08 9.17
CA ASP A 87 3.05 -16.86 8.45
C ASP A 87 2.51 -17.44 7.12
N LYS A 88 1.30 -18.01 7.17
CA LYS A 88 0.64 -18.55 5.96
C LYS A 88 0.22 -17.45 4.99
N ALA A 89 -0.30 -16.34 5.52
CA ALA A 89 -0.67 -15.19 4.70
C ALA A 89 0.53 -14.66 3.89
N VAL A 90 1.72 -14.63 4.51
CA VAL A 90 2.98 -14.24 3.85
C VAL A 90 3.38 -15.24 2.76
N GLU A 91 3.23 -16.55 3.02
CA GLU A 91 3.51 -17.59 2.02
C GLU A 91 2.58 -17.48 0.79
N HIS A 92 1.28 -17.37 1.00
CA HIS A 92 0.30 -17.21 -0.08
C HIS A 92 0.42 -15.86 -0.79
N TYR A 93 0.83 -14.80 -0.08
CA TYR A 93 1.13 -13.52 -0.72
C TYR A 93 2.30 -13.61 -1.69
N ARG A 94 3.35 -14.36 -1.32
CA ARG A 94 4.47 -14.64 -2.22
C ARG A 94 4.02 -15.37 -3.47
N GLU A 95 3.09 -16.32 -3.33
CA GLU A 95 2.48 -17.02 -4.45
C GLU A 95 1.67 -16.07 -5.33
N LEU A 96 0.84 -15.20 -4.74
CA LEU A 96 0.07 -14.18 -5.47
C LEU A 96 0.98 -13.27 -6.30
N LEU A 97 2.14 -12.85 -5.77
CA LEU A 97 3.11 -12.04 -6.51
C LEU A 97 3.69 -12.74 -7.74
N THR A 98 3.60 -14.07 -7.84
CA THR A 98 4.00 -14.80 -9.05
C THR A 98 2.97 -14.67 -10.18
N TYR A 99 1.68 -14.55 -9.85
CA TYR A 99 0.61 -14.30 -10.83
C TYR A 99 0.74 -12.91 -11.46
N VAL A 100 1.20 -11.93 -10.68
CA VAL A 100 1.48 -10.55 -11.13
C VAL A 100 2.53 -10.51 -12.24
N LYS A 101 3.43 -11.50 -12.29
CA LYS A 101 4.49 -11.58 -13.30
C LYS A 101 4.04 -12.25 -14.60
N SER A 102 3.07 -13.15 -14.56
CA SER A 102 2.80 -14.07 -15.68
C SER A 102 1.34 -14.17 -16.13
N ALA A 103 0.38 -13.93 -15.24
CA ALA A 103 -1.02 -14.27 -15.46
C ALA A 103 -1.91 -13.04 -15.64
N VAL A 104 -1.64 -11.98 -14.88
CA VAL A 104 -2.58 -10.86 -14.74
C VAL A 104 -2.03 -9.57 -15.32
N THR A 105 -2.90 -8.71 -15.85
CA THR A 105 -2.49 -7.43 -16.42
C THR A 105 -1.87 -6.52 -15.37
N ARG A 106 -0.93 -5.67 -15.81
CA ARG A 106 -0.18 -4.76 -14.93
C ARG A 106 -1.10 -3.83 -14.13
N ASN A 107 -2.11 -3.24 -14.76
CA ASN A 107 -3.03 -2.32 -14.10
C ASN A 107 -3.90 -3.02 -13.05
N TYR A 108 -4.38 -4.22 -13.34
CA TYR A 108 -5.19 -4.99 -12.40
C TYR A 108 -4.35 -5.45 -11.21
N SER A 109 -3.12 -5.91 -11.46
CA SER A 109 -2.19 -6.29 -10.38
C SER A 109 -1.82 -5.11 -9.48
N GLU A 110 -1.61 -3.91 -10.05
CA GLU A 110 -1.33 -2.67 -9.32
C GLU A 110 -2.48 -2.30 -8.38
N LYS A 111 -3.72 -2.26 -8.88
CA LYS A 111 -4.91 -2.01 -8.07
C LYS A 111 -5.03 -3.06 -6.96
N SER A 112 -4.90 -4.34 -7.31
CA SER A 112 -5.10 -5.44 -6.37
C SER A 112 -4.07 -5.46 -5.24
N ILE A 113 -2.79 -5.22 -5.54
CA ILE A 113 -1.73 -5.09 -4.54
C ILE A 113 -1.97 -3.87 -3.65
N THR A 114 -2.33 -2.72 -4.25
CA THR A 114 -2.58 -1.48 -3.49
C THR A 114 -3.71 -1.70 -2.49
N ASN A 115 -4.86 -2.21 -2.94
CA ASN A 115 -6.01 -2.48 -2.08
C ASN A 115 -5.69 -3.52 -0.99
N MET A 116 -4.85 -4.51 -1.29
CA MET A 116 -4.43 -5.50 -0.29
C MET A 116 -3.54 -4.88 0.79
N LEU A 117 -2.59 -4.02 0.41
CA LEU A 117 -1.74 -3.31 1.37
C LEU A 117 -2.57 -2.34 2.21
N ASP A 118 -3.53 -1.62 1.62
CA ASP A 118 -4.47 -0.75 2.34
C ASP A 118 -5.29 -1.53 3.37
N TYR A 119 -5.80 -2.71 2.98
CA TYR A 119 -6.57 -3.59 3.86
C TYR A 119 -5.74 -4.08 5.07
N ILE A 120 -4.51 -4.55 4.80
CA ILE A 120 -3.60 -5.05 5.84
C ILE A 120 -3.18 -3.92 6.79
N GLU A 121 -2.92 -2.74 6.24
CA GLU A 121 -2.59 -1.55 7.03
C GLU A 121 -3.72 -1.21 8.01
N LYS A 122 -4.97 -1.19 7.54
CA LYS A 122 -6.17 -0.96 8.37
C LYS A 122 -6.37 -2.02 9.45
N GLU A 123 -6.09 -3.28 9.16
CA GLU A 123 -6.24 -4.39 10.12
C GLU A 123 -4.99 -4.63 11.01
N SER A 124 -3.92 -3.84 10.84
CA SER A 124 -2.64 -4.05 11.53
C SER A 124 -2.57 -3.41 12.93
N ASP A 125 -3.43 -3.86 13.83
CA ASP A 125 -3.47 -3.35 15.21
C ASP A 125 -2.42 -4.00 16.14
N ASP A 126 -2.05 -5.26 15.86
CA ASP A 126 -1.14 -6.04 16.69
C ASP A 126 0.32 -5.96 16.24
N ALA A 127 1.27 -6.11 17.16
CA ALA A 127 2.70 -6.14 16.85
C ALA A 127 3.10 -7.25 15.86
N SER A 128 2.40 -8.39 15.89
CA SER A 128 2.60 -9.47 14.91
C SER A 128 2.03 -9.11 13.53
N ALA A 129 0.88 -8.44 13.50
CA ALA A 129 0.28 -7.93 12.27
C ALA A 129 1.17 -6.88 11.61
N MET A 130 1.83 -6.03 12.40
CA MET A 130 2.80 -5.05 11.91
C MET A 130 4.02 -5.69 11.25
N LYS A 131 4.56 -6.77 11.83
CA LYS A 131 5.67 -7.52 11.20
C LYS A 131 5.24 -8.15 9.88
N CYS A 132 4.05 -8.77 9.87
CA CYS A 132 3.47 -9.31 8.65
C CYS A 132 3.33 -8.23 7.57
N MET A 133 2.79 -7.07 7.92
CA MET A 133 2.68 -5.92 7.00
C MET A 133 4.04 -5.51 6.44
N GLU A 134 5.09 -5.41 7.26
CA GLU A 134 6.44 -5.10 6.78
C GLU A 134 6.97 -6.13 5.78
N GLU A 135 6.72 -7.43 6.03
CA GLU A 135 7.09 -8.50 5.11
C GLU A 135 6.33 -8.41 3.79
N PHE A 136 5.02 -8.11 3.82
CA PHE A 136 4.22 -7.87 2.62
C PHE A 136 4.79 -6.72 1.79
N TYR A 137 5.10 -5.58 2.41
CA TYR A 137 5.74 -4.46 1.72
C TYR A 137 7.11 -4.86 1.14
N SER A 138 7.96 -5.57 1.89
CA SER A 138 9.26 -6.03 1.40
C SER A 138 9.13 -6.91 0.16
N GLN A 139 8.27 -7.92 0.21
CA GLN A 139 8.06 -8.84 -0.92
C GLN A 139 7.46 -8.13 -2.14
N THR A 140 6.54 -7.19 -1.92
CA THR A 140 5.97 -6.36 -3.00
C THR A 140 7.08 -5.61 -3.73
N LEU A 141 7.97 -4.97 -2.98
CA LEU A 141 9.06 -4.16 -3.52
C LEU A 141 10.06 -5.02 -4.29
N ASP A 142 10.43 -6.19 -3.78
CA ASP A 142 11.31 -7.14 -4.47
C ASP A 142 10.69 -7.64 -5.79
N SER A 143 9.38 -7.89 -5.78
CA SER A 143 8.64 -8.27 -6.99
C SER A 143 8.64 -7.14 -8.03
N PHE A 144 8.43 -5.89 -7.61
CA PHE A 144 8.42 -4.74 -8.51
C PHE A 144 9.80 -4.37 -9.07
N GLN A 145 10.87 -4.55 -8.30
CA GLN A 145 12.25 -4.40 -8.83
C GLN A 145 12.51 -5.40 -9.96
N SER A 146 12.09 -6.66 -9.77
CA SER A 146 12.25 -7.71 -10.78
C SER A 146 11.50 -7.42 -12.09
N THR A 147 10.35 -6.74 -12.00
CA THR A 147 9.46 -6.45 -13.14
C THR A 147 9.77 -5.10 -13.79
N ASN A 148 10.86 -4.43 -13.38
CA ASN A 148 11.27 -3.10 -13.86
C ASN A 148 10.17 -2.03 -13.76
N ASN A 149 9.30 -2.15 -12.74
CA ASN A 149 8.19 -1.22 -12.54
C ASN A 149 8.61 -0.09 -11.59
N GLU A 150 9.51 0.75 -12.07
CA GLU A 150 10.12 1.83 -11.27
C GLU A 150 9.08 2.80 -10.68
N ARG A 151 8.04 3.12 -11.44
CA ARG A 151 6.96 4.02 -11.00
C ARG A 151 6.22 3.46 -9.78
N LEU A 152 5.78 2.20 -9.86
CA LEU A 152 5.10 1.56 -8.74
C LEU A 152 6.03 1.36 -7.56
N TRP A 153 7.27 0.95 -7.84
CA TRP A 153 8.27 0.77 -6.81
C TRP A 153 8.49 2.06 -6.01
N LEU A 154 8.62 3.22 -6.66
CA LEU A 154 8.73 4.52 -5.98
C LEU A 154 7.48 4.84 -5.17
N LYS A 155 6.28 4.68 -5.74
CA LYS A 155 5.01 4.97 -5.06
C LYS A 155 4.84 4.11 -3.80
N THR A 156 5.11 2.80 -3.89
CA THR A 156 5.01 1.87 -2.76
C THR A 156 6.05 2.14 -1.70
N ASN A 157 7.30 2.47 -2.07
CA ASN A 157 8.32 2.86 -1.08
C ASN A 157 7.98 4.17 -0.36
N ILE A 158 7.42 5.16 -1.05
CA ILE A 158 6.97 6.41 -0.43
C ILE A 158 5.84 6.13 0.58
N LYS A 159 4.88 5.26 0.23
CA LYS A 159 3.83 4.84 1.15
C LYS A 159 4.41 4.16 2.40
N LEU A 160 5.35 3.23 2.23
CA LEU A 160 6.04 2.58 3.35
C LEU A 160 6.81 3.59 4.23
N ALA A 161 7.45 4.58 3.62
CA ALA A 161 8.13 5.65 4.36
C ALA A 161 7.17 6.54 5.15
N ARG A 162 5.97 6.84 4.63
CA ARG A 162 4.91 7.54 5.38
C ARG A 162 4.49 6.74 6.61
N LEU A 163 4.31 5.43 6.47
CA LEU A 163 3.98 4.56 7.60
C LEU A 163 5.04 4.57 8.70
N TRP A 164 6.33 4.53 8.34
CA TRP A 164 7.40 4.66 9.33
C TRP A 164 7.46 6.02 10.00
N LEU A 165 7.09 7.09 9.28
CA LEU A 165 6.96 8.43 9.85
C LEU A 165 5.83 8.46 10.90
N ASP A 166 4.64 7.97 10.55
CA ASP A 166 3.48 7.94 11.46
C ASP A 166 3.76 7.11 12.73
N ARG A 167 4.53 6.02 12.58
CA ARG A 167 5.01 5.17 13.69
C ARG A 167 6.19 5.74 14.46
N LYS A 168 6.77 6.86 14.02
CA LYS A 168 7.98 7.50 14.59
C LYS A 168 9.21 6.59 14.58
N ASP A 169 9.28 5.61 13.69
CA ASP A 169 10.50 4.84 13.44
C ASP A 169 11.43 5.60 12.49
N TYR A 170 12.14 6.57 13.07
CA TYR A 170 13.09 7.40 12.34
C TYR A 170 14.32 6.63 11.86
N GLY A 171 14.61 5.47 12.46
CA GLY A 171 15.77 4.65 12.11
C GLY A 171 15.60 4.01 10.74
N GLN A 172 14.46 3.34 10.53
CA GLN A 172 14.11 2.72 9.25
C GLN A 172 13.77 3.78 8.20
N LEU A 173 13.04 4.83 8.58
CA LEU A 173 12.71 5.94 7.70
C LEU A 173 13.96 6.60 7.10
N THR A 174 14.98 6.89 7.91
CA THR A 174 16.22 7.53 7.42
C THR A 174 16.92 6.68 6.36
N LYS A 175 16.97 5.35 6.53
CA LYS A 175 17.58 4.45 5.56
C LYS A 175 16.82 4.48 4.24
N LYS A 176 15.48 4.42 4.33
CA LYS A 176 14.62 4.39 3.15
C LYS A 176 14.57 5.70 2.37
N VAL A 177 14.51 6.84 3.06
CA VAL A 177 14.58 8.16 2.41
C VAL A 177 15.87 8.31 1.60
N ARG A 178 17.00 7.79 2.09
CA ARG A 178 18.27 7.80 1.34
C ARG A 178 18.21 6.91 0.09
N GLU A 179 17.59 5.75 0.19
CA GLU A 179 17.37 4.84 -0.95
C GLU A 179 16.48 5.50 -2.00
N LEU A 180 15.39 6.13 -1.57
CA LEU A 180 14.45 6.86 -2.42
C LEU A 180 15.11 8.07 -3.12
N HIS A 181 15.93 8.84 -2.41
CA HIS A 181 16.71 9.94 -3.01
C HIS A 181 17.63 9.43 -4.11
N LYS A 182 18.36 8.33 -3.88
CA LYS A 182 19.22 7.72 -4.90
C LYS A 182 18.42 7.24 -6.11
N ALA A 183 17.24 6.65 -5.89
CA ALA A 183 16.38 6.20 -6.98
C ALA A 183 15.79 7.37 -7.82
N CYS A 184 15.68 8.56 -7.23
CA CYS A 184 15.23 9.78 -7.91
C CYS A 184 16.38 10.56 -8.57
N GLN A 185 17.63 10.15 -8.37
CA GLN A 185 18.81 10.77 -8.95
C GLN A 185 19.31 10.00 -10.18
N LYS A 186 19.92 10.71 -11.12
CA LYS A 186 20.65 10.15 -12.25
C LYS A 186 22.04 9.67 -11.80
N GLU A 187 22.73 8.92 -12.67
CA GLU A 187 24.11 8.47 -12.41
C GLU A 187 25.09 9.62 -12.14
N ASP A 188 24.80 10.81 -12.70
CA ASP A 188 25.56 12.05 -12.51
C ASP A 188 25.25 12.78 -11.18
N GLY A 189 24.42 12.18 -10.31
CA GLY A 189 24.03 12.75 -9.02
C GLY A 189 23.05 13.92 -9.09
N THR A 190 22.64 14.31 -10.30
CA THR A 190 21.57 15.30 -10.53
C THR A 190 20.19 14.65 -10.41
N ASP A 191 19.19 15.38 -9.90
CA ASP A 191 17.84 14.83 -9.80
C ASP A 191 17.24 14.60 -11.19
N ASP A 192 16.49 13.51 -11.33
CA ASP A 192 15.78 13.19 -12.55
C ASP A 192 14.50 14.04 -12.69
N PRO A 193 14.40 14.95 -13.68
CA PRO A 193 13.21 15.77 -13.87
C PRO A 193 11.94 14.93 -14.11
N THR A 194 12.08 13.73 -14.68
CA THR A 194 10.95 12.82 -14.93
C THR A 194 10.36 12.25 -13.63
N LYS A 195 11.17 12.22 -12.57
CA LYS A 195 10.80 11.74 -11.22
C LYS A 195 10.60 12.90 -10.24
N GLY A 196 10.49 14.13 -10.73
CA GLY A 196 10.41 15.34 -9.90
C GLY A 196 9.31 15.28 -8.85
N THR A 197 8.11 14.80 -9.19
CA THR A 197 7.00 14.65 -8.23
C THR A 197 7.36 13.70 -7.07
N TYR A 198 7.97 12.55 -7.37
CA TYR A 198 8.39 11.59 -6.35
C TYR A 198 9.53 12.14 -5.49
N SER A 199 10.51 12.78 -6.12
CA SER A 199 11.61 13.46 -5.41
C SER A 199 11.06 14.48 -4.39
N LEU A 200 10.05 15.26 -4.78
CA LEU A 200 9.41 16.22 -3.88
C LEU A 200 8.71 15.55 -2.70
N GLU A 201 8.02 14.44 -2.90
CA GLU A 201 7.40 13.69 -1.80
C GLU A 201 8.45 13.14 -0.83
N VAL A 202 9.59 12.68 -1.34
CA VAL A 202 10.72 12.20 -0.51
C VAL A 202 11.31 13.35 0.32
N TYR A 203 11.47 14.54 -0.27
CA TYR A 203 11.88 15.73 0.49
C TYR A 203 10.85 16.15 1.53
N ALA A 204 9.55 16.03 1.25
CA ALA A 204 8.49 16.35 2.20
C ALA A 204 8.57 15.44 3.43
N LEU A 205 8.72 14.13 3.21
CA LEU A 205 8.94 13.12 4.25
C LEU A 205 10.18 13.43 5.10
N GLU A 206 11.29 13.79 4.45
CA GLU A 206 12.53 14.15 5.15
C GLU A 206 12.36 15.41 6.03
N ILE A 207 11.64 16.41 5.53
CA ILE A 207 11.35 17.63 6.28
C ILE A 207 10.44 17.34 7.48
N GLN A 208 9.39 16.54 7.31
CA GLN A 208 8.49 16.13 8.40
C GLN A 208 9.27 15.35 9.48
N MET A 209 10.08 14.38 9.07
CA MET A 209 10.96 13.63 9.98
C MET A 209 11.89 14.54 10.79
N TYR A 210 12.53 15.51 10.15
CA TYR A 210 13.42 16.46 10.85
C TYR A 210 12.66 17.49 11.69
N ALA A 211 11.42 17.81 11.33
CA ALA A 211 10.56 18.71 12.09
C ALA A 211 10.20 18.10 13.43
N GLU A 212 9.89 16.79 13.46
CA GLU A 212 9.57 16.04 14.67
C GLU A 212 10.81 15.70 15.51
N THR A 213 11.93 15.32 14.89
CA THR A 213 13.20 15.03 15.60
C THR A 213 13.98 16.28 16.04
N ARG A 214 13.41 17.47 15.83
CA ARG A 214 13.98 18.80 16.18
C ARG A 214 15.40 19.05 15.64
N ASN A 215 15.78 18.40 14.55
CA ASN A 215 17.11 18.56 13.94
C ASN A 215 17.17 19.78 13.00
N ASN A 216 17.22 20.97 13.61
CA ASN A 216 17.14 22.25 12.90
C ASN A 216 18.24 22.48 11.84
N LYS A 217 19.42 21.85 11.98
CA LYS A 217 20.51 21.99 11.00
C LYS A 217 20.20 21.24 9.71
N ARG A 218 19.73 19.99 9.81
CA ARG A 218 19.38 19.15 8.65
C ARG A 218 18.07 19.60 7.99
N LEU A 219 17.13 20.12 8.79
CA LEU A 219 15.90 20.72 8.28
C LEU A 219 16.17 21.89 7.33
N LYS A 220 17.06 22.80 7.71
CA LYS A 220 17.46 23.93 6.84
C LYS A 220 18.14 23.47 5.55
N SER A 221 19.00 22.45 5.62
CA SER A 221 19.68 21.90 4.45
C SER A 221 18.71 21.23 3.47
N SER A 222 17.79 20.41 3.99
CA SER A 222 16.79 19.70 3.18
C SER A 222 15.81 20.69 2.55
N PHE A 223 15.37 21.69 3.31
CA PHE A 223 14.50 22.76 2.82
C PHE A 223 15.18 23.64 1.77
N CYS A 224 16.46 23.99 1.94
CA CYS A 224 17.21 24.77 0.95
C CYS A 224 17.40 23.96 -0.34
N SER A 225 17.62 22.64 -0.22
CA SER A 225 17.68 21.73 -1.36
C SER A 225 16.32 21.60 -2.08
N ALA A 226 15.21 21.59 -1.34
CA ALA A 226 13.87 21.58 -1.94
C ALA A 226 13.47 22.96 -2.54
N SER A 227 13.85 24.07 -1.88
CA SER A 227 13.46 25.43 -2.26
C SER A 227 14.27 26.02 -3.41
N SER A 228 15.53 25.59 -3.57
CA SER A 228 16.35 25.95 -4.74
C SER A 228 15.81 25.35 -6.06
N LYS A 229 14.84 24.44 -5.98
CA LYS A 229 14.21 23.76 -7.11
C LYS A 229 12.89 24.43 -7.57
N ASP A 230 12.58 25.61 -7.04
CA ASP A 230 11.50 26.52 -7.48
C ASP A 230 10.06 25.97 -7.38
N TYR A 231 9.74 25.25 -6.29
CA TYR A 231 8.39 24.71 -6.04
C TYR A 231 7.61 25.55 -5.00
N GLY A 232 6.72 26.41 -5.48
CA GLY A 232 5.91 27.35 -4.66
C GLY A 232 5.02 26.72 -3.56
N HIS A 233 4.81 25.40 -3.58
CA HIS A 233 4.08 24.65 -2.57
C HIS A 233 4.79 24.66 -1.20
N TYR A 234 6.14 24.67 -1.19
CA TYR A 234 6.95 24.61 0.03
C TYR A 234 6.97 25.90 0.84
N LYS A 235 6.82 27.07 0.19
CA LYS A 235 6.63 28.34 0.90
C LYS A 235 5.37 28.33 1.76
N ARG A 236 4.35 27.57 1.37
CA ARG A 236 3.07 27.44 2.11
C ARG A 236 3.21 26.53 3.32
N VAL A 237 3.73 25.32 3.12
CA VAL A 237 3.97 24.33 4.20
C VAL A 237 4.93 24.87 5.27
N TRP A 238 5.97 25.62 4.88
CA TRP A 238 6.89 26.24 5.84
C TRP A 238 6.26 27.38 6.62
N ARG A 239 5.41 28.22 6.00
CA ARG A 239 4.68 29.28 6.70
C ARG A 239 3.72 28.71 7.75
N GLN A 240 3.06 27.60 7.45
CA GLN A 240 2.15 26.91 8.38
C GLN A 240 2.93 26.39 9.61
N ASN A 241 4.01 25.64 9.38
CA ASN A 241 4.82 25.05 10.45
C ASN A 241 5.70 26.05 11.24
N ALA A 242 6.04 27.20 10.65
CA ALA A 242 6.79 28.26 11.33
C ALA A 242 5.90 29.12 12.24
N HIS A 243 4.59 29.23 11.93
CA HIS A 243 3.63 29.96 12.76
C HIS A 243 3.28 29.21 14.06
N GLU A 244 3.27 27.87 14.05
CA GLU A 244 3.06 27.03 15.24
C GLU A 244 4.23 27.03 16.23
N ARG A 245 5.33 27.74 15.94
CA ARG A 245 6.53 27.83 16.77
C ARG A 245 6.82 29.25 17.30
N ARG A 246 5.83 30.15 17.30
CA ARG A 246 5.87 31.42 18.02
C ARG A 246 4.98 31.39 19.25
#